data_AF-A0A845Z848-F1
#
_entry.id   AF-A0A845Z848-F1
#
_cell.length_a   1.000
_cell.length_b   1.000
_cell.length_c   1.000
_cell.angle_alpha   90.00
_cell.angle_beta   90.00
_cell.angle_gamma   90.00
#
_symmetry.space_group_name_H-M   'P 1'
#
loop_
_entity.id
_entity.type
_entity.pdbx_description
1 polymer ?
#
loop_
_entity_poly.entity_id
_entity_poly.type
_entity_poly.pdbx_seq_one_letter_code
_entity_poly.pdbx_strand_id
1 'polypeptide(L)'
;MFEVKQDQASYPLFKFLDELNPVFRHQRINNSHTIWELMDHIRIAQEDIYQFMSNPQWKSPVWPQEYWPIKIDGIKDEKWEKTIFDFKEDFNKIIQFIQSINVNITPEIPHAKGYTFLREILLIGEHNAHHTGQMLQLSKQLS
;
A
#
# COMPACT_ATOMS: atom_id res chain seq x y z
N MET A 1 -26.41 -18.14 10.11
CA MET A 1 -25.49 -17.69 9.04
C MET A 1 -24.72 -16.51 9.63
N PHE A 2 -23.43 -16.67 9.93
CA PHE A 2 -22.61 -15.59 10.48
C PHE A 2 -22.14 -14.73 9.32
N GLU A 3 -22.75 -13.57 9.14
CA GLU A 3 -22.29 -12.58 8.18
C GLU A 3 -21.18 -11.76 8.84
N VAL A 4 -19.93 -11.98 8.42
CA VAL A 4 -18.81 -11.15 8.86
C VAL A 4 -19.00 -9.78 8.20
N LYS A 5 -19.33 -8.76 9.00
CA LYS A 5 -19.25 -7.37 8.56
C LYS A 5 -17.78 -7.05 8.34
N GLN A 6 -17.30 -7.15 7.10
CA GLN A 6 -15.88 -6.99 6.73
C GLN A 6 -15.28 -5.69 7.30
N ASP A 7 -16.09 -4.64 7.42
CA ASP A 7 -15.73 -3.31 7.94
C ASP A 7 -15.50 -3.25 9.46
N GLN A 8 -15.69 -4.35 10.20
CA GLN A 8 -15.53 -4.39 11.66
C GLN A 8 -14.17 -4.91 12.14
N ALA A 9 -13.36 -5.51 11.25
CA ALA A 9 -12.06 -6.07 11.62
C ALA A 9 -10.89 -5.11 11.36
N SER A 10 -10.98 -4.26 10.34
CA SER A 10 -10.00 -3.22 10.03
C SER A 10 -10.70 -2.00 9.43
N TYR A 11 -10.14 -0.82 9.69
CA TYR A 11 -10.63 0.40 9.06
C TYR A 11 -10.13 0.45 7.60
N PRO A 12 -11.01 0.51 6.58
CA PRO A 12 -10.57 0.40 5.19
C PRO A 12 -9.67 1.56 4.73
N LEU A 13 -8.56 1.26 4.07
CA LEU A 13 -7.62 2.26 3.57
C LEU A 13 -8.28 3.29 2.66
N PHE A 14 -9.08 2.86 1.68
CA PHE A 14 -9.76 3.79 0.77
C PHE A 14 -10.68 4.76 1.52
N LYS A 15 -11.44 4.25 2.51
CA LYS A 15 -12.28 5.09 3.36
C LYS A 15 -11.44 6.12 4.15
N PHE A 16 -10.29 5.69 4.67
CA PHE A 16 -9.38 6.59 5.39
C PHE A 16 -8.90 7.73 4.49
N LEU A 17 -8.52 7.40 3.25
CA LEU A 17 -8.04 8.38 2.28
C LEU A 17 -9.12 9.38 1.88
N ASP A 18 -10.38 8.93 1.76
CA ASP A 18 -11.52 9.79 1.41
C ASP A 18 -11.93 10.75 2.56
N GLU A 19 -11.76 10.32 3.82
CA GLU A 19 -12.13 11.11 5.02
C GLU A 19 -10.97 11.97 5.57
N LEU A 20 -9.74 11.80 5.06
CA LEU A 20 -8.55 12.49 5.58
C LEU A 20 -8.60 14.00 5.36
N ASN A 21 -8.49 14.78 6.44
CA ASN A 21 -8.31 16.22 6.36
C ASN A 21 -6.98 16.56 5.64
N PRO A 22 -7.00 17.34 4.53
CA PRO A 22 -5.81 17.69 3.77
C PRO A 22 -4.66 18.29 4.59
N VAL A 23 -4.99 19.02 5.66
CA VAL A 23 -4.01 19.67 6.54
C VAL A 23 -3.09 18.64 7.23
N PHE A 24 -3.56 17.41 7.46
CA PHE A 24 -2.78 16.38 8.14
C PHE A 24 -1.77 15.64 7.24
N ARG A 25 -1.91 15.75 5.90
CA ARG A 25 -1.11 14.98 4.93
C ARG A 25 0.40 15.14 5.13
N HIS A 26 0.85 16.33 5.50
CA HIS A 26 2.27 16.70 5.63
C HIS A 26 2.71 16.99 7.07
N GLN A 27 1.82 16.90 8.05
CA GLN A 27 2.18 17.19 9.44
C GLN A 27 3.05 16.06 9.99
N ARG A 28 4.07 16.48 10.75
CA ARG A 28 5.04 15.57 11.37
C ARG A 28 5.00 15.72 12.89
N ILE A 29 4.97 14.59 13.58
CA ILE A 29 5.08 14.54 15.04
C ILE A 29 6.47 14.02 15.37
N ASN A 30 7.31 14.87 15.99
CA ASN A 30 8.69 14.55 16.32
C ASN A 30 9.45 14.02 15.07
N ASN A 31 10.03 12.82 15.18
CA ASN A 31 10.77 12.16 14.10
C ASN A 31 9.96 11.10 13.35
N SER A 32 8.62 11.08 13.48
CA SER A 32 7.75 10.14 12.78
C SER A 32 7.71 10.42 11.27
N HIS A 33 7.23 9.45 10.49
CA HIS A 33 6.79 9.71 9.12
C HIS A 33 5.50 10.54 9.11
N THR A 34 5.29 11.30 8.03
CA THR A 34 4.00 11.98 7.77
C THR A 34 3.00 10.99 7.15
N ILE A 35 1.72 11.36 7.09
CA ILE A 35 0.70 10.54 6.44
C ILE A 35 1.00 10.34 4.95
N TRP A 36 1.47 11.38 4.25
CA TRP A 36 1.90 11.25 2.85
C TRP A 36 3.12 10.34 2.70
N GLU A 37 4.11 10.42 3.59
CA GLU A 37 5.28 9.54 3.52
C GLU A 37 4.91 8.07 3.70
N LEU A 38 3.97 7.77 4.60
CA LEU A 38 3.42 6.43 4.77
C LEU A 38 2.62 5.98 3.55
N MET A 39 1.83 6.87 2.95
CA MET A 39 1.04 6.53 1.76
C MET A 39 1.94 6.27 0.55
N ASP A 40 2.99 7.07 0.33
CA ASP A 40 3.92 6.84 -0.76
C ASP A 40 4.78 5.59 -0.53
N HIS A 41 5.10 5.27 0.73
CA HIS A 41 5.72 3.99 1.10
C HIS A 41 4.83 2.79 0.73
N ILE A 42 3.53 2.84 1.07
CA ILE A 42 2.55 1.81 0.66
C ILE A 42 2.53 1.69 -0.87
N ARG A 43 2.47 2.81 -1.60
CA ARG A 43 2.46 2.83 -3.06
C ARG A 43 3.68 2.10 -3.64
N ILE A 44 4.89 2.43 -3.17
CA ILE A 44 6.15 1.84 -3.67
C ILE A 44 6.20 0.35 -3.36
N ALA A 45 5.87 -0.06 -2.14
CA ALA A 45 5.89 -1.46 -1.74
C ALA A 45 4.88 -2.29 -2.56
N GLN A 46 3.68 -1.76 -2.78
CA GLN A 46 2.65 -2.45 -3.58
C GLN A 46 3.06 -2.61 -5.04
N GLU A 47 3.62 -1.55 -5.65
CA GLU A 47 4.16 -1.61 -7.02
C GLU A 47 5.24 -2.68 -7.13
N ASP A 48 6.18 -2.70 -6.19
CA ASP A 48 7.27 -3.68 -6.16
C ASP A 48 6.76 -5.12 -6.03
N ILE A 49 5.83 -5.38 -5.12
CA ILE A 49 5.25 -6.73 -4.94
C ILE A 49 4.47 -7.15 -6.20
N TYR A 50 3.70 -6.25 -6.80
CA TYR A 50 3.00 -6.52 -8.06
C TYR A 50 3.99 -6.89 -9.18
N GLN A 51 5.01 -6.07 -9.40
CA GLN A 51 6.01 -6.30 -10.43
C GLN A 51 6.81 -7.57 -10.17
N PHE A 52 7.16 -7.87 -8.92
CA PHE A 52 7.82 -9.11 -8.52
C PHE A 52 6.98 -10.34 -8.91
N MET A 53 5.65 -10.29 -8.72
CA MET A 53 4.76 -11.37 -9.12
C MET A 53 4.62 -11.51 -10.63
N SER A 54 4.53 -10.40 -11.38
CA SER A 54 4.12 -10.42 -12.79
C SER A 54 5.24 -10.26 -13.81
N ASN A 55 6.42 -9.79 -13.40
CA ASN A 55 7.50 -9.41 -14.30
C ASN A 55 8.84 -10.05 -13.89
N PRO A 56 9.28 -11.12 -14.58
CA PRO A 56 10.53 -11.81 -14.26
C PRO A 56 11.80 -10.98 -14.49
N GLN A 57 11.69 -9.81 -15.14
CA GLN A 57 12.80 -8.88 -15.37
C GLN A 57 12.81 -7.70 -14.39
N TRP A 58 11.80 -7.62 -13.51
CA TRP A 58 11.73 -6.56 -12.51
C TRP A 58 12.92 -6.65 -11.55
N LYS A 59 13.48 -5.48 -11.21
CA LYS A 59 14.49 -5.35 -10.18
C LYS A 59 13.88 -4.47 -9.09
N SER A 60 13.68 -5.08 -7.92
CA SER A 60 13.13 -4.36 -6.78
C SER A 60 14.00 -3.15 -6.40
N PRO A 61 13.37 -2.08 -5.86
CA PRO A 61 14.09 -0.94 -5.32
C PRO A 61 15.11 -1.37 -4.25
N VAL A 62 16.15 -0.55 -4.05
CA VAL A 62 17.17 -0.81 -3.02
C VAL A 62 16.57 -0.60 -1.62
N TRP A 63 16.49 -1.70 -0.86
CA TRP A 63 16.04 -1.67 0.52
C TRP A 63 17.10 -1.08 1.48
N PRO A 64 16.70 -0.28 2.50
CA PRO A 64 15.38 0.30 2.72
C PRO A 64 15.18 1.65 2.00
N GLN A 65 16.24 2.22 1.43
CA GLN A 65 16.30 3.63 1.06
C GLN A 65 15.27 4.02 -0.01
N GLU A 66 15.08 3.19 -1.03
CA GLU A 66 14.20 3.51 -2.17
C GLU A 66 12.73 3.15 -1.93
N TYR A 67 12.41 2.55 -0.78
CA TYR A 67 11.03 2.28 -0.36
C TYR A 67 10.38 3.45 0.38
N TRP A 68 11.11 4.54 0.60
CA TRP A 68 10.60 5.73 1.25
C TRP A 68 10.77 6.93 0.33
N PRO A 69 9.78 7.84 0.27
CA PRO A 69 9.96 9.08 -0.47
C PRO A 69 11.05 9.92 0.17
N ILE A 70 11.68 10.76 -0.67
CA ILE A 70 12.55 11.83 -0.17
C ILE A 70 11.72 12.74 0.72
N LYS A 71 12.25 13.05 1.91
CA LYS A 71 11.61 13.97 2.85
C LYS A 71 11.49 15.35 2.19
N ILE A 72 10.28 15.88 2.16
CA ILE A 72 9.98 17.23 1.68
C ILE A 72 9.16 17.98 2.72
N ASP A 73 9.34 19.31 2.75
CA ASP A 73 8.55 20.21 3.59
C ASP A 73 7.27 20.59 2.86
N GLY A 74 6.13 20.13 3.37
CA GLY A 74 4.83 20.34 2.73
C GLY A 74 4.63 19.47 1.50
N ILE A 75 3.46 18.83 1.42
CA ILE A 75 3.02 18.13 0.21
C ILE A 75 2.05 19.04 -0.53
N LYS A 76 2.27 19.22 -1.83
CA LYS A 76 1.28 19.89 -2.69
C LYS A 76 0.16 18.91 -3.05
N ASP A 77 -1.04 19.43 -3.28
CA ASP A 77 -2.21 18.61 -3.60
C ASP A 77 -1.98 17.75 -4.85
N GLU A 78 -1.29 18.27 -5.87
CA GLU A 78 -1.04 17.50 -7.09
C GLU A 78 -0.15 16.27 -6.84
N LYS A 79 0.79 16.37 -5.89
CA LYS A 79 1.67 15.25 -5.53
C LYS A 79 0.91 14.21 -4.69
N TRP A 80 0.03 14.66 -3.80
CA TRP A 80 -0.88 13.78 -3.06
C TRP A 80 -1.80 13.01 -4.03
N GLU A 81 -2.49 13.74 -4.90
CA GLU A 81 -3.41 13.16 -5.89
C GLU A 81 -2.70 12.16 -6.80
N LYS A 82 -1.49 12.48 -7.25
CA LYS A 82 -0.67 11.53 -8.02
C LYS A 82 -0.35 10.26 -7.22
N THR A 83 0.10 10.39 -5.97
CA THR A 83 0.38 9.21 -5.11
C THR A 83 -0.87 8.33 -4.97
N ILE A 84 -2.06 8.92 -4.75
CA ILE A 84 -3.31 8.16 -4.63
C ILE A 84 -3.73 7.54 -5.95
N PHE A 85 -3.60 8.26 -7.07
CA PHE A 85 -3.90 7.74 -8.40
C PHE A 85 -3.03 6.53 -8.73
N ASP A 86 -1.71 6.67 -8.61
CA ASP A 86 -0.76 5.60 -8.91
C ASP A 86 -1.03 4.36 -8.03
N PHE A 87 -1.29 4.56 -6.73
CA PHE A 87 -1.67 3.47 -5.81
C PHE A 87 -2.96 2.75 -6.24
N LYS A 88 -4.01 3.50 -6.63
CA LYS A 88 -5.30 2.94 -7.08
C LYS A 88 -5.14 2.17 -8.39
N GLU A 89 -4.37 2.69 -9.33
CA GLU A 89 -4.08 2.04 -10.60
C GLU A 89 -3.35 0.71 -10.39
N ASP A 90 -2.31 0.70 -9.55
CA ASP A 90 -1.58 -0.55 -9.26
C ASP A 90 -2.42 -1.56 -8.48
N PHE A 91 -3.28 -1.09 -7.56
CA PHE A 91 -4.23 -1.95 -6.88
C PHE A 91 -5.21 -2.62 -7.86
N ASN A 92 -5.71 -1.88 -8.85
CA ASN A 92 -6.56 -2.43 -9.91
C ASN A 92 -5.81 -3.44 -10.78
N LYS A 93 -4.54 -3.20 -11.11
CA LYS A 93 -3.70 -4.17 -11.84
C LYS A 93 -3.51 -5.46 -11.05
N ILE A 94 -3.33 -5.38 -9.73
CA ILE A 94 -3.25 -6.56 -8.86
C ILE A 94 -4.56 -7.35 -8.91
N ILE A 95 -5.72 -6.69 -8.79
CA ILE A 95 -7.03 -7.36 -8.89
C ILE A 95 -7.17 -8.07 -10.23
N GLN A 96 -6.88 -7.39 -11.34
CA GLN A 96 -6.95 -7.96 -12.67
C GLN A 96 -5.99 -9.15 -12.84
N PHE A 97 -4.77 -9.04 -12.30
CA PHE A 97 -3.78 -10.11 -12.31
C PHE A 97 -4.28 -11.35 -11.56
N ILE A 98 -4.78 -11.18 -10.33
CA ILE A 98 -5.36 -12.27 -9.53
C ILE A 98 -6.54 -12.94 -10.25
N GLN A 99 -7.40 -12.15 -10.90
CA GLN A 99 -8.52 -12.68 -11.69
C GLN A 99 -8.06 -13.48 -12.91
N SER A 100 -6.94 -13.08 -13.53
CA SER A 100 -6.40 -13.75 -14.73
C SER A 100 -5.75 -15.11 -14.46
N ILE A 101 -5.16 -15.31 -13.28
CA ILE A 101 -4.50 -16.58 -12.90
C ILE A 101 -5.49 -17.70 -12.49
N ASN A 102 -6.79 -17.49 -12.73
CA ASN A 102 -7.88 -18.46 -12.72
C ASN A 102 -7.81 -19.51 -11.59
N VAL A 103 -8.00 -19.02 -10.36
CA VAL A 103 -8.31 -19.74 -9.10
C VAL A 103 -7.12 -20.29 -8.31
N ASN A 104 -6.02 -20.74 -8.91
CA ASN A 104 -4.95 -21.35 -8.12
C ASN A 104 -3.76 -20.41 -7.84
N ILE A 105 -3.82 -19.71 -6.71
CA ILE A 105 -2.76 -18.82 -6.21
C ILE A 105 -1.72 -19.51 -5.31
N THR A 106 -1.87 -20.81 -5.05
CA THR A 106 -0.97 -21.56 -4.16
C THR A 106 0.34 -22.06 -4.78
N PRO A 107 0.49 -22.25 -6.11
CA PRO A 107 1.76 -22.64 -6.71
C PRO A 107 2.82 -21.57 -6.53
N GLU A 108 4.08 -22.00 -6.65
CA GLU A 108 5.19 -21.06 -6.73
C GLU A 108 5.12 -20.19 -7.97
N ILE A 109 5.60 -18.96 -7.85
CA ILE A 109 5.77 -18.04 -8.96
C ILE A 109 6.84 -18.63 -9.89
N PRO A 110 6.61 -18.77 -11.21
CA PRO A 110 7.49 -19.52 -12.11
C PRO A 110 8.97 -19.08 -12.09
N HIS A 111 9.23 -17.78 -11.87
CA HIS A 111 10.58 -17.22 -11.80
C HIS A 111 11.11 -16.99 -10.39
N ALA A 112 10.32 -17.25 -9.33
CA ALA A 112 10.70 -16.99 -7.94
C ALA A 112 10.42 -18.21 -7.05
N LYS A 113 11.37 -19.16 -7.08
CA LYS A 113 11.30 -20.39 -6.29
C LYS A 113 11.15 -20.08 -4.79
N GLY A 114 10.21 -20.76 -4.13
CA GLY A 114 9.88 -20.57 -2.71
C GLY A 114 8.91 -19.42 -2.41
N TYR A 115 8.45 -18.68 -3.43
CA TYR A 115 7.43 -17.63 -3.30
C TYR A 115 6.17 -18.06 -4.03
N THR A 116 5.00 -17.89 -3.42
CA THR A 116 3.70 -18.21 -4.02
C THR A 116 2.89 -16.93 -4.24
N PHE A 117 1.97 -16.93 -5.21
CA PHE A 117 1.09 -15.77 -5.40
C PHE A 117 0.27 -15.47 -4.13
N LEU A 118 -0.21 -16.50 -3.43
CA LEU A 118 -0.92 -16.35 -2.16
C LEU A 118 -0.09 -15.60 -1.12
N ARG A 119 1.20 -15.94 -0.98
CA ARG A 119 2.10 -15.26 -0.03
C ARG A 119 2.18 -13.77 -0.34
N GLU A 120 2.42 -13.41 -1.59
CA GLU A 120 2.59 -12.01 -2.00
C GLU A 120 1.29 -11.21 -1.89
N ILE A 121 0.14 -11.81 -2.21
CA ILE A 121 -1.18 -11.19 -2.04
C ILE A 121 -1.47 -10.92 -0.56
N LEU A 122 -1.18 -11.88 0.32
CA LEU A 122 -1.30 -11.70 1.77
C LEU A 122 -0.36 -10.61 2.27
N LEU A 123 0.87 -10.56 1.78
CA LEU A 123 1.85 -9.53 2.12
C LEU A 123 1.35 -8.12 1.79
N ILE A 124 0.73 -7.92 0.62
CA ILE A 124 0.09 -6.63 0.26
C ILE A 124 -1.00 -6.29 1.27
N GLY A 125 -1.88 -7.24 1.60
CA GLY A 125 -2.96 -7.03 2.55
C GLY A 125 -2.47 -6.66 3.96
N GLU A 126 -1.48 -7.40 4.47
CA GLU A 126 -0.88 -7.17 5.79
C GLU A 126 -0.15 -5.82 5.86
N HIS A 127 0.66 -5.51 4.84
CA HIS A 127 1.40 -4.25 4.75
C HIS A 127 0.46 -3.04 4.68
N ASN A 128 -0.55 -3.09 3.81
CA ASN A 128 -1.55 -2.04 3.69
C ASN A 128 -2.32 -1.85 5.00
N ALA A 129 -2.73 -2.94 5.67
CA ALA A 129 -3.45 -2.86 6.95
C ALA A 129 -2.57 -2.27 8.07
N HIS A 130 -1.31 -2.69 8.15
CA HIS A 130 -0.36 -2.18 9.13
C HIS A 130 -0.18 -0.66 9.02
N HIS A 131 0.13 -0.17 7.82
CA HIS A 131 0.37 1.25 7.61
C HIS A 131 -0.91 2.09 7.63
N THR A 132 -2.07 1.52 7.28
CA THR A 132 -3.38 2.19 7.50
C THR A 132 -3.61 2.45 8.99
N GLY A 133 -3.30 1.47 9.85
CA GLY A 133 -3.38 1.65 11.30
C GLY A 133 -2.46 2.75 11.81
N GLN A 134 -1.24 2.83 11.28
CA GLN A 134 -0.29 3.91 11.62
C GLN A 134 -0.82 5.29 11.19
N MET A 135 -1.33 5.42 9.96
CA MET A 135 -1.89 6.68 9.47
C MET A 135 -3.13 7.11 10.26
N LEU A 136 -4.00 6.17 10.64
CA LEU A 136 -5.15 6.45 11.50
C LEU A 136 -4.73 6.96 12.87
N GLN A 137 -3.71 6.35 13.47
CA GLN A 137 -3.18 6.79 14.76
C GLN A 137 -2.56 8.18 14.68
N LEU A 138 -1.83 8.50 13.61
CA LEU A 138 -1.29 9.85 13.38
C LEU A 138 -2.43 10.86 13.18
N SER A 139 -3.44 10.55 12.37
CA SER A 139 -4.60 11.42 12.15
C SER A 139 -5.28 11.79 13.49
N LYS A 140 -5.46 10.81 14.39
CA LYS A 140 -6.00 11.06 15.74
C LYS A 140 -5.12 11.96 16.61
N GLN A 141 -3.79 11.90 16.46
CA GLN A 141 -2.86 12.74 17.22
C GLN A 141 -2.78 14.17 16.70
N LEU A 142 -3.10 14.38 15.43
CA LEU A 142 -3.12 15.69 14.76
C LEU A 142 -4.48 16.39 14.84
N SER A 143 -5.52 15.67 15.26
CA SER A 143 -6.89 16.17 15.42
C SER A 143 -7.09 17.03 16.66
#